data_AF-A0A1U9QWV0-F1
#
_entry.id   AF-A0A1U9QWV0-F1
#
_cell.length_a   1.000
_cell.length_b   1.000
_cell.length_c   1.000
_cell.angle_alpha   90.00
_cell.angle_beta   90.00
_cell.angle_gamma   90.00
#
_symmetry.space_group_name_H-M   'P 1'
#
loop_
_entity.id
_entity.type
_entity.pdbx_description
1 polymer ?
#
loop_
_entity_poly.entity_id
_entity_poly.type
_entity_poly.pdbx_seq_one_letter_code
_entity_poly.pdbx_strand_id
1 'polypeptide(L)' 'MTSPITWQKSSFSGSDAEIKCVELAHVDGRILLRESEAPDTVVTTDRDKLRAFLLGVKAGEFDHLV' A
#
# COMPACT_ATOMS: atom_id res chain seq x y z
N MET A 1 -6.12 -21.41 -12.79
CA MET A 1 -4.87 -20.64 -12.91
C MET A 1 -5.14 -19.27 -12.33
N THR A 2 -4.61 -18.97 -11.15
CA THR A 2 -4.76 -17.65 -10.52
C THR A 2 -3.86 -16.69 -11.26
N SER A 3 -4.43 -15.65 -11.87
CA SER A 3 -3.63 -14.59 -12.50
C SER A 3 -2.71 -13.97 -11.46
N PRO A 4 -1.43 -13.70 -11.79
CA PRO A 4 -0.51 -13.07 -10.84
C PRO A 4 -1.01 -11.68 -10.46
N ILE A 5 -0.96 -11.37 -9.16
CA ILE A 5 -1.33 -10.05 -8.64
C ILE A 5 -0.33 -9.03 -9.17
N THR A 6 -0.83 -7.97 -9.82
CA THR A 6 0.01 -6.88 -10.33
C THR A 6 0.13 -5.80 -9.26
N TRP A 7 1.26 -5.76 -8.58
CA TRP A 7 1.57 -4.75 -7.57
C TRP A 7 2.13 -3.47 -8.19
N GLN A 8 1.60 -2.33 -7.76
CA GLN A 8 2.03 -1.00 -8.16
C GLN A 8 2.83 -0.37 -7.02
N LYS A 9 4.13 -0.21 -7.26
CA LYS A 9 5.05 0.53 -6.40
C LYS A 9 4.94 2.03 -6.69
N SER A 10 5.27 2.88 -5.72
CA SER A 10 5.39 4.32 -5.95
C SER A 10 6.61 4.64 -6.82
N SER A 11 6.53 5.64 -7.70
CA SER A 11 7.70 6.14 -8.43
C SER A 11 8.69 6.91 -7.54
N PHE A 12 8.26 7.29 -6.34
CA PHE A 12 9.12 7.92 -5.32
C PHE A 12 9.91 6.89 -4.51
N SER A 13 9.60 5.61 -4.68
CA SER A 13 10.43 4.53 -4.19
C SER A 13 11.72 4.50 -5.00
N GLY A 14 12.84 4.89 -4.39
CA GLY A 14 14.15 4.83 -5.05
C GLY A 14 14.61 3.40 -5.33
N SER A 15 15.76 3.31 -5.99
CA SER A 15 16.39 2.09 -6.50
C SER A 15 17.24 1.33 -5.48
N ASP A 16 17.50 1.92 -4.32
CA ASP A 16 18.32 1.33 -3.27
C ASP A 16 17.53 0.38 -2.36
N ALA A 17 18.22 -0.62 -1.81
CA ALA A 17 17.65 -1.70 -1.02
C ALA A 17 17.00 -1.25 0.30
N GLU A 18 17.18 0.01 0.72
CA GLU A 18 16.72 0.52 2.02
C GLU A 18 15.39 1.25 1.99
N ILE A 19 14.69 1.29 0.86
CA ILE A 19 13.43 2.03 0.78
C ILE A 19 12.28 1.09 1.11
N LYS A 20 11.70 1.30 2.30
CA LYS A 20 10.43 0.73 2.76
C LYS A 20 9.31 1.24 1.88
N CYS A 21 8.87 0.41 0.95
CA CYS A 21 7.92 0.82 -0.08
C CYS A 21 6.56 0.21 0.21
N VAL A 22 5.56 1.08 0.28
CA VAL A 22 4.16 0.66 0.26
C VAL A 22 3.75 0.39 -1.18
N GLU A 23 3.17 -0.79 -1.41
CA GLU A 23 2.68 -1.25 -2.70
C GLU A 23 1.16 -1.45 -2.67
N LEU A 24 0.51 -1.16 -3.79
CA LEU A 24 -0.93 -1.28 -3.96
C LEU A 24 -1.27 -2.26 -5.09
N ALA A 25 -2.33 -3.04 -4.96
CA ALA A 25 -2.88 -3.83 -6.06
C ALA A 25 -4.41 -3.72 -6.09
N HIS A 26 -5.00 -3.77 -7.28
CA HIS A 26 -6.44 -3.90 -7.46
C HIS A 26 -6.75 -5.32 -7.90
N VAL A 27 -7.51 -6.06 -7.08
CA VAL A 27 -7.89 -7.45 -7.32
C VAL A 27 -9.36 -7.60 -6.98
N ASP A 28 -10.17 -8.07 -7.93
CA ASP A 28 -11.59 -8.39 -7.74
C ASP A 28 -12.41 -7.29 -7.02
N GLY A 29 -12.20 -6.01 -7.40
CA GLY A 29 -12.91 -4.87 -6.81
C GLY A 29 -12.41 -4.45 -5.42
N ARG A 30 -11.35 -5.09 -4.92
CA ARG A 30 -10.68 -4.77 -3.66
C ARG A 30 -9.34 -4.12 -3.90
N ILE A 31 -8.89 -3.34 -2.92
CA ILE A 31 -7.54 -2.82 -2.89
C ILE A 31 -6.73 -3.63 -1.90
N LEU A 32 -5.58 -4.11 -2.34
CA LEU A 32 -4.59 -4.75 -1.48
C LEU A 32 -3.46 -3.75 -1.23
N LEU A 33 -2.97 -3.74 0.00
CA LEU A 33 -1.86 -2.92 0.45
C LEU A 33 -0.84 -3.84 1.12
N ARG A 34 0.44 -3.69 0.79
CA ARG A 34 1.53 -4.37 1.50
C ARG A 34 2.77 -3.49 1.55
N GLU A 35 3.73 -3.90 2.36
CA GLU A 35 5.06 -3.32 2.41
C GLU A 35 6.06 -4.28 1.73
N SER A 36 7.06 -3.73 1.05
CA SER A 36 8.03 -4.48 0.24
C SER A 36 8.90 -5.49 1.01
N GLU A 37 9.33 -5.17 2.23
CA GLU A 37 10.11 -6.06 3.11
C GLU A 37 9.23 -7.08 3.85
N ALA A 38 7.91 -6.82 3.94
CA ALA A 38 6.91 -7.73 4.51
C ALA A 38 5.84 -8.17 3.48
N PRO A 39 6.21 -8.83 2.36
CA PRO A 39 5.32 -9.11 1.24
C PRO A 39 4.15 -10.05 1.58
N ASP A 40 4.27 -10.82 2.66
CA ASP A 40 3.25 -11.75 3.14
C ASP A 40 2.16 -11.07 4.00
N THR A 41 2.42 -9.84 4.47
CA THR A 41 1.45 -9.06 5.24
C THR A 41 0.63 -8.19 4.31
N VAL A 42 -0.56 -8.68 3.94
CA VAL A 42 -1.47 -7.98 3.02
C VAL A 42 -2.68 -7.45 3.76
N VAL A 43 -2.87 -6.13 3.73
CA VAL A 43 -4.10 -5.48 4.17
C VAL A 43 -5.07 -5.40 3.00
N THR A 44 -6.27 -5.97 3.17
CA THR A 44 -7.36 -5.83 2.19
C THR A 44 -8.27 -4.69 2.58
N THR A 45 -8.52 -3.79 1.64
CA THR A 45 -9.37 -2.61 1.82
C THR A 45 -10.19 -2.34 0.57
N ASP A 46 -10.90 -1.21 0.55
CA ASP A 46 -11.66 -0.71 -0.60
C ASP A 46 -11.23 0.72 -0.92
N ARG A 47 -11.75 1.25 -2.04
CA ARG A 47 -11.36 2.56 -2.54
C ARG A 47 -11.72 3.70 -1.58
N ASP A 48 -12.85 3.60 -0.89
CA ASP A 48 -13.35 4.67 -0.01
C ASP A 48 -12.53 4.71 1.28
N LYS A 49 -12.21 3.55 1.86
CA LYS A 49 -11.32 3.44 3.02
C LYS A 49 -9.89 3.85 2.70
N LEU A 50 -9.34 3.44 1.56
CA LEU A 50 -8.01 3.89 1.14
C LEU A 50 -7.99 5.42 0.97
N ARG A 51 -9.03 6.00 0.37
CA ARG A 51 -9.15 7.46 0.24
C ARG A 51 -9.18 8.15 1.59
N ALA A 52 -9.98 7.67 2.54
CA ALA A 52 -10.03 8.22 3.89
C ALA A 52 -8.67 8.13 4.59
N PHE A 53 -8.00 6.98 4.51
CA PHE A 53 -6.65 6.78 5.05
C PHE A 53 -5.64 7.79 4.47
N LEU A 54 -5.61 7.96 3.15
CA LEU A 54 -4.71 8.92 2.50
C LEU A 54 -4.97 10.36 2.90
N LEU A 55 -6.23 10.73 3.17
CA LEU A 55 -6.59 12.05 3.68
C LEU A 55 -6.08 12.24 5.11
N GLY A 56 -6.25 11.23 5.98
CA GLY A 56 -5.71 11.25 7.35
C GLY A 56 -4.18 11.35 7.38
N VAL A 57 -3.48 10.58 6.54
CA VAL A 57 -2.02 10.67 6.39
C VAL A 57 -1.59 12.08 5.98
N LYS A 58 -2.26 12.68 4.99
CA LYS A 58 -1.94 14.04 4.55
C LYS A 58 -2.25 15.11 5.61
N ALA A 59 -3.19 14.84 6.50
CA ALA A 59 -3.54 15.72 7.61
C ALA A 59 -2.60 15.56 8.81
N GLY A 60 -1.65 14.61 8.77
CA GLY A 60 -0.79 14.26 9.90
C GLY A 60 -1.53 13.53 11.03
N GLU A 61 -2.72 12.97 10.74
CA GLU A 61 -3.56 12.28 11.74
C GLU A 61 -2.79 11.14 12.42
N PHE A 62 -1.85 10.51 11.72
CA PHE A 62 -1.12 9.33 12.17
C PHE A 62 0.31 9.61 12.65
N ASP A 63 0.76 10.87 12.67
CA ASP A 63 2.15 11.23 12.99
C ASP A 63 2.52 10.95 14.47
N HIS A 64 1.54 10.64 15.30
CA HIS A 64 1.70 10.28 16.71
C HIS A 64 1.89 8.77 16.94
N LEU A 65 1.80 7.94 15.89
CA LEU A 65 2.06 6.49 15.98
C LEU A 65 3.57 6.24 15.97
N VAL A 66 4.07 5.47 16.94
CA VAL A 66 5.48 5.06 17.11
C VAL A 66 5.64 3.56 17.21
#